data_AF-A0A354UCP1-F1
#
_entry.id   AF-A0A354UCP1-F1
#
_cell.length_a   1.000
_cell.length_b   1.000
_cell.length_c   1.000
_cell.angle_alpha   90.00
_cell.angle_beta   90.00
_cell.angle_gamma   90.00
#
_symmetry.space_group_name_H-M   'P 1'
#
loop_
_entity.id
_entity.type
_entity.pdbx_description
1 polymer ?
#
loop_
_entity_poly.entity_id
_entity_poly.type
_entity_poly.pdbx_seq_one_letter_code
_entity_poly.pdbx_strand_id
1 'polypeptide(L)'
;MVKIVYFNLKPQEKITLINLLKTASFTVLLMSLIQTTNAIFIAKGKLYVPCITLGVSMLFKIAFSLVFLFYPSLNIFATALSDVASFGLCVLLNFIILFKRQPRQDLVDVIFKPLKRVK
;
A
#
# COMPACT_ATOMS: atom_id res chain seq x y z
N MET A 1 -6.40 -11.76 19.48
CA MET A 1 -5.14 -10.98 19.52
C MET A 1 -5.27 -9.67 20.30
N VAL A 2 -6.23 -8.79 19.99
CA VAL A 2 -6.43 -7.48 20.67
C VAL A 2 -6.65 -7.58 22.19
N LYS A 3 -7.28 -8.66 22.66
CA LYS A 3 -7.56 -8.87 24.10
C LYS A 3 -6.31 -9.17 24.95
N ILE A 4 -5.24 -9.68 24.32
CA ILE A 4 -3.99 -10.11 24.98
C ILE A 4 -2.98 -8.96 25.01
N VAL A 5 -2.88 -8.19 23.93
CA VAL A 5 -1.90 -7.08 23.81
C VAL A 5 -2.39 -5.80 24.51
N TYR A 6 -3.70 -5.53 24.48
CA TYR A 6 -4.29 -4.31 25.07
C TYR A 6 -5.11 -4.63 26.33
N PHE A 7 -4.45 -5.25 27.32
CA PHE A 7 -5.08 -5.67 28.57
C PHE A 7 -5.49 -4.47 29.45
N ASN A 8 -4.78 -3.34 29.34
CA ASN A 8 -4.98 -2.14 30.16
C ASN A 8 -5.94 -1.07 29.57
N LEU A 9 -6.54 -1.31 28.40
CA LEU A 9 -7.41 -0.31 27.76
C LEU A 9 -8.87 -0.40 28.24
N LYS A 10 -9.48 0.77 28.48
CA LYS A 10 -10.90 0.92 28.80
C LYS A 10 -11.77 0.26 27.72
N PRO A 11 -12.94 -0.32 28.08
CA PRO A 11 -13.78 -1.09 27.16
C PRO A 11 -14.24 -0.29 25.92
N GLN A 12 -14.42 1.03 26.04
CA GLN A 12 -14.81 1.89 24.91
C GLN A 12 -13.69 2.08 23.88
N GLU A 13 -12.44 2.26 24.32
CA GLU A 13 -11.31 2.43 23.39
C GLU A 13 -10.97 1.14 22.64
N LYS A 14 -11.28 0.00 23.25
CA LYS A 14 -11.10 -1.31 22.63
C LYS A 14 -11.99 -1.48 21.39
N ILE A 15 -13.19 -0.91 21.39
CA ILE A 15 -14.12 -0.96 20.25
C ILE A 15 -13.59 -0.08 19.11
N THR A 16 -13.14 1.14 19.42
CA THR A 16 -12.51 2.06 18.45
C THR A 16 -11.27 1.42 17.82
N LEU A 17 -10.43 0.77 18.64
CA LEU A 17 -9.24 0.06 18.19
C LEU A 17 -9.57 -1.10 17.25
N ILE A 18 -10.62 -1.88 17.54
CA ILE A 18 -11.05 -2.98 16.66
C ILE A 18 -11.47 -2.43 15.28
N ASN A 19 -12.25 -1.35 15.25
CA ASN A 19 -12.67 -0.73 13.98
C ASN A 19 -11.47 -0.15 13.22
N LEU A 20 -10.52 0.47 13.92
CA LEU A 20 -9.31 0.99 13.30
C LEU A 20 -8.45 -0.13 12.70
N LEU A 21 -8.27 -1.21 13.45
CA LEU A 21 -7.49 -2.37 13.01
C LEU A 21 -8.13 -3.05 11.79
N LYS A 22 -9.46 -3.06 11.73
CA LYS A 22 -10.20 -3.57 10.57
C LYS A 22 -9.91 -2.74 9.31
N THR A 23 -9.93 -1.41 9.41
CA THR A 23 -9.58 -0.51 8.30
C THR A 23 -8.10 -0.61 7.92
N ALA A 24 -7.21 -0.71 8.91
CA ALA A 24 -5.78 -0.91 8.67
C ALA A 24 -5.50 -2.24 7.95
N SER A 25 -6.21 -3.32 8.28
CA SER A 25 -6.04 -4.62 7.62
C SER A 25 -6.29 -4.54 6.11
N PHE A 26 -7.30 -3.79 5.68
CA PHE A 26 -7.55 -3.55 4.26
C PHE A 26 -6.40 -2.78 3.60
N THR A 27 -5.90 -1.77 4.28
CA THR A 27 -4.75 -0.95 3.86
C THR A 27 -3.49 -1.82 3.62
N VAL A 28 -3.24 -2.80 4.49
CA VAL A 28 -2.10 -3.73 4.35
C VAL A 28 -2.21 -4.58 3.07
N LEU A 29 -3.42 -5.00 2.68
CA LEU A 29 -3.62 -5.76 1.43
C LEU A 29 -3.25 -4.93 0.19
N LEU A 30 -3.63 -3.65 0.17
CA LEU A 30 -3.24 -2.76 -0.93
C LEU A 30 -1.73 -2.52 -0.91
N MET A 31 -1.15 -2.35 0.28
CA MET A 31 0.27 -2.13 0.44
C MET A 31 1.11 -3.31 -0.07
N SER A 32 0.68 -4.56 0.20
CA SER A 32 1.39 -5.73 -0.32
C SER A 32 1.36 -5.78 -1.85
N LEU A 33 0.25 -5.41 -2.48
CA LEU A 33 0.11 -5.36 -3.93
C LEU A 33 1.02 -4.29 -4.56
N ILE A 34 1.16 -3.13 -3.91
CA ILE A 34 2.13 -2.09 -4.30
C ILE A 34 3.55 -2.65 -4.21
N GLN A 35 3.91 -3.29 -3.09
CA GLN A 35 5.25 -3.85 -2.89
C GLN A 35 5.59 -4.91 -3.95
N THR A 36 4.66 -5.81 -4.27
CA THR A 36 4.85 -6.82 -5.32
C THR A 36 5.05 -6.17 -6.68
N THR A 37 4.21 -5.19 -7.05
CA THR A 37 4.31 -4.53 -8.36
C THR A 37 5.59 -3.69 -8.48
N ASN A 38 6.01 -3.05 -7.39
CA ASN A 38 7.27 -2.31 -7.32
C ASN A 38 8.46 -3.25 -7.48
N ALA A 39 8.45 -4.43 -6.83
CA ALA A 39 9.49 -5.44 -7.01
C ALA A 39 9.60 -5.89 -8.48
N ILE A 40 8.48 -6.04 -9.19
CA ILE A 40 8.48 -6.35 -10.63
C ILE A 40 9.16 -5.24 -11.44
N PHE A 41 8.86 -3.96 -11.16
CA PHE A 41 9.52 -2.85 -11.86
C PHE A 41 11.02 -2.76 -11.57
N ILE A 42 11.43 -3.00 -10.32
CA ILE A 42 12.84 -3.04 -9.92
C ILE A 42 13.56 -4.19 -10.62
N ALA A 43 12.96 -5.38 -10.67
CA ALA A 43 13.51 -6.54 -11.38
C ALA A 43 13.68 -6.31 -12.89
N LYS A 44 12.87 -5.43 -13.48
CA LYS A 44 12.98 -5.01 -14.89
C LYS A 44 13.98 -3.87 -15.13
N GLY A 45 14.70 -3.42 -14.10
CA GLY A 45 15.66 -2.33 -14.19
C GLY A 45 15.02 -0.94 -14.31
N LYS A 46 13.72 -0.80 -14.01
CA LYS A 46 12.99 0.48 -14.09
C LYS A 46 12.66 1.01 -12.71
N LEU A 47 13.69 1.38 -11.94
CA LEU A 47 13.55 1.92 -10.58
C LEU A 47 12.77 3.26 -10.53
N TYR A 48 12.85 4.07 -11.58
CA TYR A 48 12.20 5.38 -11.62
C TYR A 48 10.67 5.33 -11.58
N VAL A 49 10.06 4.26 -12.11
CA VAL A 49 8.60 4.12 -12.16
C VAL A 49 8.00 4.05 -10.75
N PRO A 50 8.42 3.10 -9.87
CA PRO A 50 7.91 3.04 -8.51
C PRO A 50 8.25 4.29 -7.69
N CYS A 51 9.38 4.97 -7.94
CA CYS A 51 9.69 6.23 -7.27
C CYS A 51 8.65 7.33 -7.59
N ILE A 52 8.26 7.47 -8.85
CA ILE A 52 7.27 8.48 -9.27
C ILE A 52 5.88 8.12 -8.74
N THR A 53 5.45 6.86 -8.84
CA THR A 53 4.11 6.47 -8.37
C THR A 53 3.97 6.59 -6.85
N LEU A 54 5.00 6.23 -6.09
CA LEU A 54 5.05 6.43 -4.64
C LEU A 54 5.09 7.93 -4.28
N GLY A 55 5.88 8.72 -5.01
CA GLY A 55 5.95 10.18 -4.79
C GLY A 55 4.60 10.86 -4.98
N VAL A 56 3.88 10.56 -6.06
CA VAL A 56 2.53 11.09 -6.31
C VAL A 56 1.56 10.67 -5.19
N SER A 57 1.62 9.40 -4.77
CA SER A 57 0.76 8.88 -3.71
C SER A 57 1.03 9.54 -2.35
N MET A 58 2.29 9.84 -2.05
CA MET A 58 2.71 10.56 -0.85
C MET A 58 2.18 12.00 -0.84
N LEU A 59 2.28 12.71 -1.98
CA LEU A 59 1.71 14.06 -2.11
C LEU A 59 0.19 14.04 -1.88
N PHE A 60 -0.50 13.05 -2.45
CA PHE A 60 -1.94 12.89 -2.26
C PHE A 60 -2.30 12.60 -0.79
N LYS A 61 -1.50 11.76 -0.12
CA LYS A 61 -1.67 11.47 1.31
C LYS A 61 -1.50 12.73 2.17
N ILE A 62 -0.50 13.56 1.88
CA ILE A 62 -0.25 14.82 2.61
C ILE A 62 -1.45 15.76 2.43
N ALA A 63 -1.94 15.93 1.19
CA ALA A 63 -3.10 16.77 0.92
C ALA A 63 -4.35 16.31 1.70
N PHE A 64 -4.65 15.01 1.67
CA PHE A 64 -5.76 14.44 2.43
C PHE A 64 -5.57 14.58 3.94
N SER A 65 -4.37 14.32 4.44
CA SER A 65 -4.06 14.44 5.86
C SER A 65 -4.23 15.88 6.37
N LEU A 66 -3.89 16.88 5.55
CA LEU A 66 -4.09 18.29 5.89
C LEU A 66 -5.58 18.67 5.93
N VAL A 67 -6.38 18.20 4.96
CA VAL A 67 -7.84 18.43 4.94
C VAL A 67 -8.49 17.81 6.18
N PHE A 68 -8.07 16.61 6.56
CA PHE A 68 -8.63 15.91 7.71
C PHE A 68 -8.20 16.48 9.06
N LEU A 69 -7.05 17.16 9.14
CA LEU A 69 -6.59 17.82 10.36
C LEU A 69 -7.58 18.90 10.85
N PHE A 70 -8.33 19.51 9.93
CA PHE A 70 -9.37 20.49 10.26
C PHE A 70 -10.65 19.86 10.86
N TYR A 71 -10.81 18.53 10.80
CA TYR A 71 -11.95 17.79 11.36
C TYR A 71 -11.52 16.90 12.55
N PRO A 72 -11.42 17.47 13.76
CA PRO A 72 -10.90 16.77 14.94
C PRO A 72 -11.76 15.57 15.39
N SER A 73 -13.03 15.50 14.98
CA SER A 73 -13.93 14.40 15.34
C SER A 73 -13.61 13.07 14.65
N LEU A 74 -12.86 13.08 13.54
CA LEU A 74 -12.53 11.88 12.76
C LEU A 74 -11.05 11.49 12.81
N ASN A 75 -10.22 12.22 13.55
CA ASN A 75 -8.75 12.27 13.43
C ASN A 75 -8.03 10.93 13.15
N ILE A 76 -8.36 9.88 13.90
CA ILE A 76 -7.73 8.55 13.76
C ILE A 76 -8.28 7.77 12.55
N PHE A 77 -9.59 7.83 12.31
CA PHE A 77 -10.25 7.17 11.17
C PHE A 77 -9.97 7.88 9.84
N ALA A 78 -9.84 9.19 9.90
CA ALA A 78 -9.45 10.08 8.81
C ALA A 78 -8.10 9.68 8.20
N THR A 79 -7.12 9.44 9.06
CA THR A 79 -5.78 8.99 8.64
C THR A 79 -5.85 7.63 7.96
N ALA A 80 -6.59 6.68 8.54
CA ALA A 80 -6.76 5.36 7.95
C ALA A 80 -7.51 5.40 6.60
N LEU A 81 -8.52 6.25 6.46
CA LEU A 81 -9.25 6.40 5.21
C LEU A 81 -8.39 7.05 4.11
N SER A 82 -7.56 8.03 4.49
CA SER A 82 -6.60 8.67 3.59
C SER A 82 -5.57 7.67 3.05
N ASP A 83 -5.12 6.74 3.90
CA ASP A 83 -4.20 5.67 3.50
C ASP A 83 -4.84 4.70 2.49
N VAL A 84 -6.08 4.28 2.73
CA VAL A 84 -6.81 3.44 1.78
C VAL A 84 -6.95 4.12 0.43
N ALA A 85 -7.31 5.41 0.41
CA ALA A 85 -7.49 6.16 -0.83
C ALA A 85 -6.15 6.36 -1.59
N SER A 86 -5.09 6.76 -0.88
CA SER A 86 -3.76 6.96 -1.46
C SER A 86 -3.16 5.66 -2.00
N PHE A 87 -3.25 4.56 -1.25
CA PHE A 87 -2.76 3.27 -1.72
C PHE A 87 -3.63 2.72 -2.86
N GLY A 88 -4.94 2.98 -2.85
CA GLY A 88 -5.82 2.66 -3.97
C GLY A 88 -5.37 3.32 -5.27
N LEU A 89 -5.09 4.64 -5.21
CA LEU A 89 -4.54 5.37 -6.35
C LEU A 89 -3.17 4.85 -6.77
N CYS A 90 -2.28 4.54 -5.82
CA CYS A 90 -0.96 3.99 -6.12
C CYS A 90 -1.04 2.65 -6.85
N VAL A 91 -1.90 1.74 -6.38
CA VAL A 91 -2.16 0.44 -7.02
C VAL A 91 -2.67 0.65 -8.44
N LEU A 92 -3.66 1.52 -8.64
CA LEU A 92 -4.24 1.79 -9.95
C LEU A 92 -3.19 2.34 -10.93
N LEU A 93 -2.37 3.32 -10.51
CA LEU A 93 -1.29 3.85 -11.33
C LEU A 93 -0.27 2.77 -11.70
N ASN A 94 0.15 1.98 -10.72
CA ASN A 94 1.08 0.86 -10.93
C ASN A 94 0.50 -0.16 -11.92
N PHE A 95 -0.79 -0.48 -11.82
CA PHE A 95 -1.48 -1.40 -12.73
C PHE A 95 -1.57 -0.84 -14.14
N ILE A 96 -2.00 0.42 -14.31
CA ILE A 96 -2.09 1.07 -15.63
C ILE A 96 -0.73 1.05 -16.34
N ILE A 97 0.35 1.38 -15.62
CA ILE A 97 1.70 1.39 -16.18
C ILE A 97 2.16 -0.04 -16.51
N LEU A 98 1.83 -1.01 -15.67
CA LEU A 98 2.14 -2.42 -15.90
C LEU A 98 1.45 -2.94 -17.16
N PHE A 99 0.13 -2.73 -17.30
CA PHE A 99 -0.66 -3.16 -18.45
C PHE A 99 -0.24 -2.46 -19.73
N LYS A 100 0.05 -1.15 -19.69
CA LYS A 100 0.51 -0.40 -20.86
C LYS A 100 1.91 -0.82 -21.33
N ARG A 101 2.76 -1.36 -20.45
CA ARG A 101 4.17 -1.69 -20.76
C ARG A 101 4.47 -3.19 -20.84
N GLN A 102 3.50 -4.08 -20.60
CA GLN A 102 3.70 -5.52 -20.70
C GLN A 102 3.18 -6.08 -22.04
N PRO A 103 4.05 -6.42 -23.00
CA PRO A 103 3.82 -7.60 -23.81
C PRO A 103 3.84 -8.83 -22.88
N ARG A 104 3.02 -9.85 -23.17
CA ARG A 104 2.96 -11.13 -22.44
C ARG A 104 4.40 -11.62 -22.21
N GLN A 105 4.82 -11.71 -20.95
CA GLN A 105 6.10 -12.33 -20.63
C GLN A 105 5.82 -13.75 -20.17
N ASP A 106 6.38 -14.72 -20.89
CA ASP A 106 6.27 -16.13 -20.57
C ASP A 106 6.90 -16.38 -19.19
N LEU A 107 6.09 -16.93 -18.29
CA LEU A 107 6.46 -17.29 -16.92
C LEU A 107 7.70 -18.19 -16.86
N VAL A 108 7.92 -18.96 -17.94
CA VAL A 108 9.00 -19.93 -18.09
C VAL A 108 10.37 -19.24 -18.14
N ASP A 109 10.50 -18.07 -18.79
CA ASP A 109 11.77 -17.34 -18.89
C ASP A 109 12.16 -16.65 -17.58
N VAL A 110 11.18 -16.28 -16.74
CA VAL A 110 11.42 -15.61 -15.45
C VAL A 110 11.91 -16.60 -14.40
N ILE A 111 11.37 -17.83 -14.42
CA ILE A 111 11.75 -18.90 -13.49
C ILE A 111 13.15 -19.46 -13.83
N PHE A 112 13.52 -19.55 -15.12
CA PHE A 112 14.82 -20.12 -15.53
C PHE A 112 15.99 -19.12 -15.55
N LYS A 113 15.72 -17.80 -15.55
CA LYS A 113 16.78 -16.77 -15.50
C LYS A 113 17.68 -16.79 -14.25
N PRO A 114 17.19 -16.98 -13.01
CA PRO A 114 18.07 -17.02 -11.84
C PRO A 114 19.04 -18.21 -11.86
N LEU A 115 18.70 -19.31 -12.53
CA LEU A 115 19.56 -20.50 -12.61
C LEU A 115 20.77 -20.31 -13.52
N LYS A 116 20.67 -19.44 -14.54
CA LYS A 116 21.77 -19.18 -15.50
C LYS A 116 22.78 -18.11 -15.03
N ARG A 117 22.51 -17.38 -13.94
CA ARG A 117 23.44 -16.39 -13.36
C ARG A 117 24.33 -16.95 -12.25
N VAL A 118 24.11 -18.19 -11.84
CA VAL A 118 25.00 -18.93 -10.94
C VAL A 118 25.93 -19.78 -11.80
N LYS A 119 26.83 -19.14 -12.54
CA LYS A 119 27.99 -19.78 -13.17
C LYS A 119 29.12 -18.79 -13.30
#